data_AF-A0AAN8DHD7-F1
#
_entry.id   AF-A0AAN8DHD7-F1
#
_cell.length_a   1.000
_cell.length_b   1.000
_cell.length_c   1.000
_cell.angle_alpha   90.00
_cell.angle_beta   90.00
_cell.angle_gamma   90.00
#
_symmetry.space_group_name_H-M   'P 1'
#
loop_
_entity.id
_entity.type
_entity.pdbx_description
1 polymer ?
#
loop_
_entity_poly.entity_id
_entity_poly.type
_entity_poly.pdbx_seq_one_letter_code
_entity_poly.pdbx_strand_id
1 'polypeptide(L)'
;MARLRRKACIALFLFTLFIFGAMMGLRTLKPTDGFSDLSPGVELLPMIGGKMDRRSVSRDAYAAPGEAQPGASKTKAALSNSGPEGTIFYDVHIFYYTWYGNPNLDGKYIHWDHILVPHWDIKVASSYPRGRHMPPEDIGSSFYPELNPYSSRDPDVLESHMEQIGASAAGVLVLSWYPPGFADDNGEPTEDLVPSVLDAAYRHNLKVKGISTF
;
A
#
# COMPACT_ATOMS: atom_id res chain seq x y z
N MET A 1 -58.36 -38.08 -18.42
CA MET A 1 -58.29 -36.68 -17.93
C MET A 1 -58.00 -36.52 -16.42
N ALA A 2 -58.37 -37.45 -15.53
CA ALA A 2 -58.16 -37.27 -14.07
C ALA A 2 -56.69 -37.32 -13.58
N ARG A 3 -55.82 -38.10 -14.23
CA ARG A 3 -54.40 -38.24 -13.82
C ARG A 3 -53.54 -37.00 -14.09
N LEU A 4 -53.85 -36.26 -15.16
CA LEU A 4 -53.12 -35.03 -15.51
C LEU A 4 -53.45 -33.89 -14.51
N ARG A 5 -54.72 -33.80 -14.10
CA ARG A 5 -55.18 -32.85 -13.07
C ARG A 5 -54.53 -33.14 -11.72
N ARG A 6 -54.35 -34.41 -11.35
CA ARG A 6 -53.67 -34.79 -10.09
C ARG A 6 -52.19 -34.36 -10.07
N LYS A 7 -51.46 -34.54 -11.18
CA LYS A 7 -50.05 -34.10 -11.28
C LYS A 7 -49.93 -32.57 -11.24
N ALA A 8 -50.84 -31.86 -11.91
CA ALA A 8 -50.89 -30.40 -11.87
C ALA A 8 -51.22 -29.86 -10.46
N CYS A 9 -52.15 -30.48 -9.74
CA CYS A 9 -52.47 -30.11 -8.36
C CYS A 9 -51.30 -30.38 -7.40
N ILE A 10 -50.57 -31.49 -7.58
CA ILE A 10 -49.38 -31.80 -6.76
C ILE A 10 -48.27 -30.78 -7.04
N ALA A 11 -48.01 -30.44 -8.31
CA ALA A 11 -47.02 -29.43 -8.67
C ALA A 11 -47.36 -28.04 -8.11
N LEU A 12 -48.63 -27.62 -8.19
CA LEU A 12 -49.10 -26.37 -7.60
C LEU A 12 -48.93 -26.36 -6.08
N PHE A 13 -49.25 -27.47 -5.41
CA PHE A 13 -49.10 -27.57 -3.95
C PHE A 13 -47.64 -27.53 -3.51
N LEU A 14 -46.73 -28.18 -4.24
CA LEU A 14 -45.29 -28.10 -3.96
C LEU A 14 -44.75 -26.69 -4.21
N PHE A 15 -45.23 -26.01 -5.25
CA PHE A 15 -44.85 -24.63 -5.56
C PHE A 15 -45.33 -23.64 -4.49
N THR A 16 -46.56 -23.79 -4.00
CA THR A 16 -47.07 -22.94 -2.91
C THR A 16 -46.32 -23.19 -1.60
N LEU A 17 -45.99 -24.44 -1.27
CA LEU A 17 -45.16 -24.77 -0.10
C LEU A 17 -43.76 -24.15 -0.20
N PHE A 18 -43.15 -24.17 -1.39
CA PHE A 18 -41.83 -23.56 -1.61
C PHE A 18 -41.86 -22.04 -1.40
N ILE A 19 -42.84 -21.34 -1.97
CA ILE A 19 -43.00 -19.89 -1.77
C ILE A 19 -43.22 -19.57 -0.29
N PHE A 20 -44.09 -20.33 0.40
CA PHE A 20 -44.37 -20.09 1.81
C PHE A 20 -43.13 -20.34 2.69
N GLY A 21 -42.38 -21.40 2.40
CA GLY A 21 -41.12 -21.71 3.10
C GLY A 21 -40.05 -20.63 2.87
N ALA A 22 -39.89 -20.15 1.64
CA ALA A 22 -38.96 -19.08 1.31
C ALA A 22 -39.35 -17.75 1.99
N MET A 23 -40.65 -17.41 2.01
CA MET A 23 -41.13 -16.22 2.71
C MET A 23 -40.98 -16.32 4.23
N MET A 24 -41.19 -17.50 4.83
CA MET A 24 -40.93 -17.70 6.25
C MET A 24 -39.44 -17.61 6.59
N GLY A 25 -38.56 -18.17 5.75
CA GLY A 25 -37.10 -18.08 5.93
C GLY A 25 -36.59 -16.64 5.82
N LEU A 26 -37.11 -15.87 4.85
CA LEU A 26 -36.76 -14.46 4.70
C LEU A 26 -37.25 -13.60 5.88
N ARG A 27 -38.38 -13.96 6.51
CA ARG A 27 -38.88 -13.28 7.73
C ARG A 27 -38.13 -13.64 9.00
N THR A 28 -37.37 -14.74 9.02
CA THR A 28 -36.49 -15.09 10.15
C THR A 28 -35.13 -14.41 10.12
N LEU A 29 -34.78 -13.75 9.00
CA LEU A 29 -33.60 -12.91 8.92
C LEU A 29 -33.91 -11.57 9.62
N LYS A 30 -33.55 -11.48 10.89
CA LYS A 30 -33.48 -10.20 11.61
C LYS A 30 -32.45 -9.30 10.90
N PRO A 31 -32.74 -8.00 10.70
CA PRO A 31 -31.71 -7.01 10.43
C PRO A 31 -30.78 -6.99 11.63
N THR A 32 -29.49 -7.25 11.42
CA THR A 32 -28.46 -6.88 12.37
C THR A 32 -28.27 -5.37 12.27
N ASP A 33 -29.00 -4.65 13.11
CA ASP A 33 -28.70 -3.26 13.47
C ASP A 33 -27.40 -3.23 14.27
N GLY A 34 -26.42 -2.46 13.82
CA GLY A 34 -25.22 -2.20 14.60
C GLY A 34 -24.07 -1.67 13.77
N PHE A 35 -24.14 -0.40 13.36
CA PHE A 35 -23.06 0.61 13.40
C PHE A 35 -23.56 1.87 12.67
N SER A 36 -24.48 2.58 13.31
CA SER A 36 -24.84 3.97 12.98
C SER A 36 -24.92 4.69 14.31
N ASP A 37 -23.75 5.05 14.85
CA ASP A 37 -23.59 6.05 15.90
C ASP A 37 -22.10 6.25 16.13
N LEU A 38 -21.48 7.18 15.38
CA LEU A 38 -20.41 8.07 15.82
C LEU A 38 -20.21 9.14 14.73
N SER A 39 -21.11 10.12 14.71
CA SER A 39 -20.78 11.44 14.17
C SER A 39 -21.21 12.47 15.20
N PRO A 40 -20.25 13.13 15.86
CA PRO A 40 -20.51 14.43 16.46
C PRO A 40 -19.56 15.48 15.89
N GLY A 41 -20.14 16.45 15.19
CA GLY A 41 -19.70 17.82 15.30
C GLY A 41 -19.01 18.43 14.09
N VAL A 42 -19.78 18.74 13.06
CA VAL A 42 -19.51 19.92 12.23
C VAL A 42 -20.33 21.07 12.82
N GLU A 43 -19.69 22.01 13.52
CA GLU A 43 -20.25 23.32 13.78
C GLU A 43 -19.18 24.40 13.52
N LEU A 44 -19.59 25.42 12.78
CA LEU A 44 -18.79 26.48 12.16
C LEU A 44 -18.37 27.60 13.13
N LEU A 45 -17.06 27.95 13.17
CA LEU A 45 -16.39 29.28 13.28
C LEU A 45 -16.77 30.28 14.43
N PRO A 46 -16.03 31.38 14.74
CA PRO A 46 -14.77 31.96 14.18
C PRO A 46 -13.70 32.43 15.23
N MET A 47 -12.50 32.78 14.70
CA MET A 47 -11.53 33.85 15.07
C MET A 47 -11.36 34.41 16.50
N ILE A 48 -10.09 34.72 16.82
CA ILE A 48 -9.45 35.61 17.86
C ILE A 48 -8.44 34.76 18.66
N GLY A 49 -7.14 35.04 18.81
CA GLY A 49 -6.37 36.28 18.72
C GLY A 49 -5.44 36.34 19.95
N GLY A 50 -4.12 36.43 19.74
CA GLY A 50 -3.10 36.65 20.79
C GLY A 50 -2.22 35.41 21.06
N LYS A 51 -0.92 35.52 21.38
CA LYS A 51 -0.03 36.66 21.61
C LYS A 51 1.40 36.08 21.67
N MET A 52 2.36 36.80 21.07
CA MET A 52 3.81 36.63 21.26
C MET A 52 4.21 36.58 22.74
N ASP A 53 5.29 35.86 23.05
CA ASP A 53 6.44 36.34 23.84
C ASP A 53 7.57 35.29 23.75
N ARG A 54 8.58 35.48 22.89
CA ARG A 54 9.91 36.03 23.23
C ARG A 54 10.38 35.71 24.66
N ARG A 55 11.35 34.80 24.76
CA ARG A 55 12.40 34.90 25.79
C ARG A 55 13.75 34.45 25.26
N SER A 56 14.46 35.42 24.71
CA SER A 56 15.91 35.45 24.65
C SER A 56 16.48 35.50 26.07
N VAL A 57 17.41 34.61 26.39
CA VAL A 57 18.36 34.84 27.48
C VAL A 57 19.75 34.58 26.92
N SER A 58 20.42 35.67 26.56
CA SER A 58 21.88 35.73 26.49
C SER A 58 22.43 35.74 27.91
N ARG A 59 23.48 34.95 28.18
CA ARG A 59 24.52 35.35 29.15
C ARG A 59 25.84 34.59 28.92
N ASP A 60 26.78 35.36 28.37
CA ASP A 60 28.19 35.49 28.72
C ASP A 60 29.09 34.25 28.88
N ALA A 61 29.90 34.05 27.84
CA ALA A 61 31.36 33.97 27.87
C ALA A 61 32.06 33.65 29.21
N TYR A 62 32.72 32.50 29.24
CA TYR A 62 34.06 32.35 29.81
C TYR A 62 34.90 31.44 28.90
N ALA A 63 36.07 31.93 28.50
CA ALA A 63 37.09 31.19 27.78
C ALA A 63 38.24 30.86 28.74
N ALA A 64 38.71 29.61 28.74
CA ALA A 64 40.11 29.22 28.99
C ALA A 64 40.29 27.70 28.71
N PRO A 65 41.50 27.25 28.36
CA PRO A 65 41.71 26.13 27.44
C PRO A 65 42.02 24.81 28.14
N GLY A 66 41.68 23.70 27.49
CA GLY A 66 42.07 22.36 27.93
C GLY A 66 41.91 21.35 26.80
N GLU A 67 43.04 20.89 26.27
CA GLU A 67 43.13 19.79 25.31
C GLU A 67 42.55 18.50 25.92
N ALA A 68 41.64 17.87 25.19
CA ALA A 68 41.46 16.42 25.20
C ALA A 68 40.61 16.00 23.99
N GLN A 69 41.26 15.52 22.92
CA GLN A 69 40.63 14.53 22.06
C GLN A 69 40.62 13.19 22.81
N PRO A 70 39.52 12.42 22.76
CA PRO A 70 39.54 11.30 21.83
C PRO A 70 38.17 10.98 21.20
N GLY A 71 38.22 10.39 20.01
CA GLY A 71 37.08 9.66 19.44
C GLY A 71 36.34 10.39 18.33
N ALA A 72 37.03 10.71 17.23
CA ALA A 72 36.36 10.99 15.98
C ALA A 72 35.53 9.76 15.57
N SER A 73 34.22 9.79 15.81
CA SER A 73 33.28 8.94 15.09
C SER A 73 33.49 9.22 13.61
N LYS A 74 34.03 8.25 12.87
CA LYS A 74 34.11 8.29 11.40
C LYS A 74 32.72 8.09 10.80
N THR A 75 31.76 8.93 11.18
CA THR A 75 30.61 9.18 10.34
C THR A 75 31.11 10.20 9.32
N LYS A 76 31.51 9.72 8.13
CA LYS A 76 31.71 10.61 6.98
C LYS A 76 30.37 11.30 6.76
N ALA A 77 30.19 12.47 7.35
CA ALA A 77 29.22 13.44 6.89
C ALA A 77 29.63 13.77 5.46
N ALA A 78 29.04 13.06 4.51
CA ALA A 78 29.04 13.48 3.12
C ALA A 78 28.47 14.89 3.12
N LEU A 79 29.31 15.86 2.74
CA LEU A 79 28.92 17.26 2.73
C LEU A 79 27.63 17.40 1.94
N SER A 80 26.63 17.90 2.67
CA SER A 80 25.32 18.27 2.17
C SER A 80 25.48 19.30 1.07
N ASN A 81 24.97 18.98 -0.12
CA ASN A 81 24.69 19.97 -1.15
C ASN A 81 23.20 20.27 -1.10
N SER A 82 22.90 21.50 -0.68
CA SER A 82 21.66 22.29 -0.79
C SER A 82 20.43 21.93 0.07
N GLY A 83 20.16 22.80 1.06
CA GLY A 83 18.81 23.31 1.38
C GLY A 83 18.16 22.87 2.71
N PRO A 84 17.39 23.74 3.42
CA PRO A 84 16.54 23.34 4.56
C PRO A 84 15.35 22.44 4.19
N GLU A 85 15.16 22.18 2.90
CA GLU A 85 14.61 20.95 2.33
C GLU A 85 15.66 20.48 1.31
N GLY A 86 16.02 19.19 1.28
CA GLY A 86 17.04 18.67 0.34
C GLY A 86 18.24 17.96 0.98
N THR A 87 18.20 17.66 2.28
CA THR A 87 19.19 16.74 2.87
C THR A 87 18.75 15.29 2.64
N ILE A 88 19.53 14.55 1.87
CA ILE A 88 19.37 13.11 1.62
C ILE A 88 20.37 12.33 2.49
N PHE A 89 19.89 11.30 3.18
CA PHE A 89 20.67 10.42 4.06
C PHE A 89 20.96 9.08 3.40
N TYR A 90 22.22 8.85 3.00
CA TYR A 90 22.63 7.61 2.31
C TYR A 90 22.82 6.40 3.25
N ASP A 91 22.72 6.62 4.55
CA ASP A 91 22.61 5.59 5.58
C ASP A 91 21.15 5.17 5.86
N VAL A 92 20.17 5.88 5.27
CA VAL A 92 18.74 5.52 5.31
C VAL A 92 18.34 4.81 4.03
N HIS A 93 17.84 3.58 4.17
CA HIS A 93 17.57 2.64 3.09
C HIS A 93 16.07 2.30 3.05
N ILE A 94 15.44 2.32 1.88
CA ILE A 94 14.02 1.96 1.68
C ILE A 94 13.93 0.75 0.75
N PHE A 95 13.22 -0.30 1.17
CA PHE A 95 12.90 -1.43 0.30
C PHE A 95 11.90 -1.01 -0.78
N TYR A 96 12.21 -1.33 -2.02
CA TYR A 96 11.46 -0.89 -3.19
C TYR A 96 11.17 -2.07 -4.12
N TYR A 97 9.91 -2.17 -4.57
CA TYR A 97 9.39 -3.29 -5.37
C TYR A 97 8.89 -2.78 -6.72
N THR A 98 9.35 -3.41 -7.81
CA THR A 98 9.01 -3.04 -9.20
C THR A 98 8.12 -4.06 -9.89
N TRP A 99 7.31 -4.78 -9.12
CA TRP A 99 6.54 -5.94 -9.58
C TRP A 99 5.06 -5.64 -9.92
N TYR A 100 4.64 -4.37 -9.88
CA TYR A 100 3.25 -4.00 -10.12
C TYR A 100 2.99 -3.75 -11.60
N GLY A 101 1.82 -4.14 -12.10
CA GLY A 101 1.45 -3.95 -13.51
C GLY A 101 -0.04 -3.67 -13.68
N ASN A 102 -0.42 -3.00 -14.77
CA ASN A 102 -1.80 -2.65 -15.06
C ASN A 102 -2.20 -2.96 -16.53
N PRO A 103 -3.51 -3.03 -16.85
CA PRO A 103 -3.97 -3.39 -18.19
C PRO A 103 -3.50 -2.46 -19.31
N ASN A 104 -3.23 -1.19 -19.00
CA ASN A 104 -2.90 -0.18 -20.01
C ASN A 104 -1.47 -0.36 -20.54
N LEU A 105 -0.50 -0.66 -19.66
CA LEU A 105 0.91 -0.82 -20.04
C LEU A 105 1.35 -2.29 -20.10
N ASP A 106 0.85 -3.14 -19.21
CA ASP A 106 1.27 -4.53 -19.05
C ASP A 106 0.26 -5.54 -19.65
N GLY A 107 -0.89 -5.06 -20.14
CA GLY A 107 -1.95 -5.89 -20.73
C GLY A 107 -2.81 -6.66 -19.72
N LYS A 108 -2.40 -6.71 -18.45
CA LYS A 108 -3.16 -7.27 -17.32
C LYS A 108 -2.72 -6.61 -16.00
N TYR A 109 -3.50 -6.79 -14.95
CA TYR A 109 -3.02 -6.51 -13.61
C TYR A 109 -1.95 -7.54 -13.21
N ILE A 110 -0.90 -7.08 -12.54
CA ILE A 110 0.17 -7.91 -11.97
C ILE A 110 0.38 -7.44 -10.53
N HIS A 111 0.47 -8.38 -9.59
CA HIS A 111 0.53 -8.18 -8.13
C HIS A 111 -0.70 -7.49 -7.51
N TRP A 112 -1.38 -6.57 -8.18
CA TRP A 112 -2.62 -5.97 -7.68
C TRP A 112 -3.75 -6.99 -7.55
N ASP A 113 -3.82 -7.96 -8.48
CA ASP A 113 -4.80 -9.05 -8.50
C ASP A 113 -4.30 -10.28 -7.72
N HIS A 114 -3.52 -10.07 -6.66
CA HIS A 114 -2.88 -11.15 -5.90
C HIS A 114 -3.89 -12.23 -5.46
N ILE A 115 -3.43 -13.48 -5.37
CA ILE A 115 -4.24 -14.57 -4.84
C ILE A 115 -4.49 -14.38 -3.34
N LEU A 116 -5.69 -14.74 -2.88
CA LEU A 116 -5.94 -14.92 -1.46
C LEU A 116 -5.22 -16.18 -0.99
N VAL A 117 -4.07 -15.99 -0.33
CA VAL A 117 -3.19 -17.08 0.10
C VAL A 117 -3.94 -17.94 1.13
N PRO A 118 -4.15 -19.24 0.86
CA PRO A 118 -4.86 -20.10 1.79
C PRO A 118 -4.05 -20.33 3.06
N HIS A 119 -4.75 -20.42 4.19
CA HIS A 119 -4.13 -20.88 5.43
C HIS A 119 -3.56 -22.30 5.26
N TRP A 120 -2.43 -22.59 5.90
CA TRP A 120 -1.74 -23.88 5.77
C TRP A 120 -2.57 -25.09 6.27
N ASP A 121 -3.36 -24.89 7.33
CA ASP A 121 -4.38 -25.86 7.76
C ASP A 121 -5.62 -25.78 6.87
N ILE A 122 -5.89 -26.86 6.14
CA ILE A 122 -7.02 -27.02 5.21
C ILE A 122 -8.37 -26.77 5.89
N LYS A 123 -8.52 -27.13 7.18
CA LYS A 123 -9.77 -26.93 7.92
C LYS A 123 -10.01 -25.45 8.23
N VAL A 124 -8.94 -24.68 8.41
CA VAL A 124 -9.03 -23.23 8.60
C VAL A 124 -9.20 -22.57 7.24
N ALA A 125 -8.48 -23.00 6.21
CA ALA A 125 -8.62 -22.46 4.85
C ALA A 125 -10.01 -22.67 4.22
N SER A 126 -10.84 -23.59 4.73
CA SER A 126 -12.22 -23.73 4.28
C SER A 126 -13.17 -22.69 4.84
N SER A 127 -12.80 -21.98 5.91
CA SER A 127 -13.61 -20.89 6.48
C SER A 127 -13.30 -19.52 5.90
N TYR A 128 -12.27 -19.38 5.06
CA TYR A 128 -11.88 -18.10 4.44
C TYR A 128 -12.20 -18.07 2.94
N PRO A 129 -12.41 -16.86 2.36
CA PRO A 129 -12.57 -16.69 0.93
C PRO A 129 -11.35 -17.18 0.15
N ARG A 130 -11.58 -17.58 -1.10
CA ARG A 130 -10.54 -18.03 -2.04
C ARG A 130 -10.71 -17.32 -3.36
N GLY A 131 -9.66 -17.31 -4.16
CA GLY A 131 -9.65 -16.68 -5.47
C GLY A 131 -8.56 -15.62 -5.55
N ARG A 132 -8.77 -14.65 -6.43
CA ARG A 132 -7.88 -13.50 -6.64
C ARG A 132 -8.66 -12.22 -6.40
N HIS A 133 -7.96 -11.18 -5.99
CA HIS A 133 -8.51 -9.83 -5.98
C HIS A 133 -8.92 -9.38 -7.39
N MET A 134 -9.91 -8.50 -7.51
CA MET A 134 -10.42 -7.97 -8.78
C MET A 134 -10.23 -6.45 -8.92
N PRO A 135 -9.03 -5.98 -9.33
CA PRO A 135 -8.77 -4.55 -9.48
C PRO A 135 -9.66 -3.91 -10.57
N PRO A 136 -9.95 -2.60 -10.49
CA PRO A 136 -9.26 -1.63 -9.66
C PRO A 136 -9.83 -1.44 -8.25
N GLU A 137 -11.09 -1.77 -7.97
CA GLU A 137 -11.69 -1.50 -6.66
C GLU A 137 -11.32 -2.52 -5.57
N ASP A 138 -11.00 -3.76 -5.98
CA ASP A 138 -10.57 -4.84 -5.09
C ASP A 138 -9.12 -5.22 -5.40
N ILE A 139 -8.18 -4.77 -4.58
CA ILE A 139 -6.73 -5.03 -4.74
C ILE A 139 -6.18 -5.86 -3.58
N GLY A 140 -5.08 -6.55 -3.84
CA GLY A 140 -4.31 -7.31 -2.84
C GLY A 140 -3.57 -6.46 -1.80
N SER A 141 -4.25 -5.47 -1.22
CA SER A 141 -3.71 -4.57 -0.21
C SER A 141 -4.83 -4.09 0.72
N SER A 142 -4.53 -3.94 2.01
CA SER A 142 -5.45 -3.30 2.96
C SER A 142 -5.53 -1.76 2.79
N PHE A 143 -4.61 -1.18 2.01
CA PHE A 143 -4.54 0.25 1.72
C PHE A 143 -4.63 0.49 0.21
N TYR A 144 -5.21 1.62 -0.19
CA TYR A 144 -5.31 2.00 -1.59
C TYR A 144 -4.26 3.05 -1.97
N PRO A 145 -3.42 2.83 -2.99
CA PRO A 145 -2.41 3.80 -3.41
C PRO A 145 -3.05 5.03 -4.04
N GLU A 146 -2.49 6.23 -3.76
CA GLU A 146 -2.94 7.48 -4.38
C GLU A 146 -2.74 7.46 -5.91
N LEU A 147 -1.70 6.78 -6.39
CA LEU A 147 -1.40 6.59 -7.82
C LEU A 147 -2.32 5.55 -8.50
N ASN A 148 -3.36 5.06 -7.80
CA ASN A 148 -4.22 3.95 -8.23
C ASN A 148 -3.40 2.66 -8.50
N PRO A 149 -4.01 1.56 -8.97
CA PRO A 149 -3.29 0.34 -9.36
C PRO A 149 -2.37 0.60 -10.56
N TYR A 150 -1.20 1.15 -10.28
CA TYR A 150 -0.22 1.63 -11.25
C TYR A 150 0.60 0.50 -11.87
N SER A 151 1.32 0.82 -12.96
CA SER A 151 2.36 -0.05 -13.49
C SER A 151 3.73 0.43 -13.00
N SER A 152 4.57 -0.48 -12.53
CA SER A 152 5.98 -0.19 -12.23
C SER A 152 6.80 0.10 -13.49
N ARG A 153 6.27 -0.19 -14.69
CA ARG A 153 6.88 0.16 -15.98
C ARG A 153 6.57 1.57 -16.45
N ASP A 154 5.63 2.25 -15.77
CA ASP A 154 5.24 3.61 -16.12
C ASP A 154 6.33 4.61 -15.67
N PRO A 155 6.94 5.37 -16.60
CA PRO A 155 7.99 6.33 -16.26
C PRO A 155 7.50 7.47 -15.36
N ASP A 156 6.22 7.86 -15.44
CA ASP A 156 5.67 8.94 -14.62
C ASP A 156 5.48 8.47 -13.17
N VAL A 157 5.08 7.20 -12.99
CA VAL A 157 5.01 6.55 -11.68
C VAL A 157 6.39 6.41 -11.06
N LEU A 158 7.37 5.95 -11.85
CA LEU A 158 8.75 5.82 -11.38
C LEU A 158 9.29 7.17 -10.90
N GLU A 159 9.01 8.25 -11.62
CA GLU A 159 9.48 9.57 -11.26
C GLU A 159 8.79 10.11 -10.01
N SER A 160 7.47 9.92 -9.89
CA SER A 160 6.74 10.25 -8.66
C SER A 160 7.29 9.50 -7.45
N HIS A 161 7.66 8.22 -7.60
CA HIS A 161 8.29 7.46 -6.51
C HIS A 161 9.65 8.03 -6.10
N MET A 162 10.49 8.44 -7.05
CA MET A 162 11.79 9.04 -6.70
C MET A 162 11.63 10.38 -5.97
N GLU A 163 10.65 11.19 -6.38
CA GLU A 163 10.29 12.44 -5.69
C GLU A 163 9.84 12.17 -4.24
N GLN A 164 8.96 11.19 -4.04
CA GLN A 164 8.48 10.79 -2.71
C GLN A 164 9.62 10.26 -1.82
N ILE A 165 10.54 9.46 -2.40
CA ILE A 165 11.71 8.94 -1.68
C ILE A 165 12.65 10.09 -1.30
N GLY A 166 12.93 11.02 -2.21
CA GLY A 166 13.70 12.22 -1.94
C GLY A 166 13.07 13.09 -0.84
N ALA A 167 11.75 13.28 -0.88
CA ALA A 167 11.00 14.02 0.13
C ALA A 167 11.03 13.33 1.51
N SER A 168 11.16 12.00 1.55
CA SER A 168 11.36 11.24 2.80
C SER A 168 12.78 11.33 3.38
N ALA A 169 13.70 12.01 2.68
CA ALA A 169 15.13 12.13 3.00
C ALA A 169 15.93 10.82 2.95
N ALA A 170 15.35 9.71 2.47
CA ALA A 170 16.08 8.47 2.25
C ALA A 170 16.94 8.54 0.98
N GLY A 171 18.20 8.10 1.08
CA GLY A 171 19.16 8.20 -0.03
C GLY A 171 19.42 6.92 -0.80
N VAL A 172 18.92 5.78 -0.33
CA VAL A 172 19.19 4.48 -0.96
C VAL A 172 17.91 3.68 -1.13
N LEU A 173 17.60 3.34 -2.38
CA LEU A 173 16.60 2.33 -2.72
C LEU A 173 17.24 0.95 -2.64
N VAL A 174 16.62 0.04 -1.91
CA VAL A 174 16.96 -1.37 -1.87
C VAL A 174 15.97 -2.09 -2.79
N LEU A 175 16.39 -2.27 -4.05
CA LEU A 175 15.57 -2.85 -5.10
C LEU A 175 15.44 -4.35 -4.90
N SER A 176 14.20 -4.82 -4.71
CA SER A 176 13.85 -6.24 -4.76
C SER A 176 14.16 -6.76 -6.17
N TRP A 177 15.00 -7.80 -6.26
CA TRP A 177 15.52 -8.25 -7.54
C TRP A 177 15.55 -9.77 -7.65
N TYR A 178 15.11 -10.26 -8.81
CA TYR A 178 15.24 -11.64 -9.26
C TYR A 178 16.20 -11.72 -10.46
N PRO A 179 16.91 -12.85 -10.65
CA PRO A 179 17.70 -13.08 -11.85
C PRO A 179 16.88 -12.97 -13.13
N PRO A 180 17.53 -12.67 -14.27
CA PRO A 180 16.83 -12.56 -15.55
C PRO A 180 15.98 -13.79 -15.88
N GLY A 181 14.73 -13.55 -16.28
CA GLY A 181 13.74 -14.59 -16.56
C GLY A 181 13.09 -15.23 -15.33
N PHE A 182 13.39 -14.75 -14.12
CA PHE A 182 12.77 -15.23 -12.87
C PHE A 182 11.89 -14.13 -12.26
N ALA A 183 10.86 -14.58 -11.53
CA ALA A 183 9.95 -13.76 -10.76
C ALA A 183 9.45 -14.55 -9.54
N ASP A 184 8.72 -13.89 -8.64
CA ASP A 184 7.95 -14.60 -7.63
C ASP A 184 6.73 -15.31 -8.24
N ASP A 185 6.09 -16.20 -7.47
CA ASP A 185 4.97 -17.03 -7.94
C ASP A 185 3.73 -16.22 -8.41
N ASN A 186 3.65 -14.93 -8.09
CA ASN A 186 2.52 -14.06 -8.40
C ASN A 186 2.89 -12.88 -9.32
N GLY A 187 4.15 -12.81 -9.75
CA GLY A 187 4.68 -11.72 -10.57
C GLY A 187 5.05 -12.14 -12.00
N GLU A 188 5.77 -11.23 -12.66
CA GLU A 188 6.42 -11.44 -13.95
C GLU A 188 7.86 -10.93 -13.84
N PRO A 189 8.79 -11.35 -14.72
CA PRO A 189 10.17 -10.87 -14.67
C PRO A 189 10.25 -9.34 -14.78
N THR A 190 11.13 -8.72 -13.98
CA THR A 190 11.26 -7.25 -13.85
C THR A 190 12.68 -6.75 -14.04
N GLU A 191 13.61 -7.60 -14.48
CA GLU A 191 15.01 -7.24 -14.70
C GLU A 191 15.18 -6.18 -15.78
N ASP A 192 14.23 -6.10 -16.72
CA ASP A 192 14.17 -5.10 -17.79
C ASP A 192 14.00 -3.68 -17.24
N LEU A 193 13.45 -3.52 -16.04
CA LEU A 193 13.22 -2.23 -15.40
C LEU A 193 14.44 -1.69 -14.65
N VAL A 194 15.45 -2.52 -14.37
CA VAL A 194 16.62 -2.12 -13.58
C VAL A 194 17.33 -0.90 -14.19
N PRO A 195 17.59 -0.82 -15.51
CA PRO A 195 18.19 0.38 -16.11
C PRO A 195 17.35 1.64 -15.88
N SER A 196 16.03 1.57 -16.10
CA SER A 196 15.12 2.70 -15.91
C SER A 196 15.11 3.18 -14.45
N VAL A 197 15.13 2.27 -13.48
CA VAL A 197 15.21 2.59 -12.05
C VAL A 197 16.53 3.29 -11.71
N LEU A 198 17.64 2.81 -12.26
CA LEU A 198 18.96 3.42 -12.06
C LEU A 198 19.01 4.85 -12.62
N ASP A 199 18.46 5.06 -13.82
CA ASP A 199 18.41 6.37 -14.47
C ASP A 199 17.50 7.35 -13.71
N ALA A 200 16.32 6.91 -13.26
CA ALA A 200 15.42 7.72 -12.45
C ALA A 200 16.08 8.09 -11.09
N ALA A 201 16.64 7.12 -10.38
CA ALA A 201 17.34 7.36 -9.13
C ALA A 201 18.51 8.35 -9.30
N TYR A 202 19.27 8.23 -10.40
CA TYR A 202 20.37 9.14 -10.71
C TYR A 202 19.90 10.59 -10.87
N ARG A 203 18.78 10.83 -11.57
CA ARG A 203 18.19 12.17 -11.74
C ARG A 203 17.79 12.83 -10.41
N HIS A 204 17.42 12.03 -9.41
CA HIS A 204 17.00 12.48 -8.08
C HIS A 204 18.11 12.45 -7.01
N ASN A 205 19.38 12.24 -7.41
CA ASN A 205 20.51 12.08 -6.49
C ASN A 205 20.38 10.90 -5.51
N LEU A 206 19.60 9.88 -5.86
CA LEU A 206 19.43 8.67 -5.07
C LEU A 206 20.43 7.58 -5.49
N LYS A 207 20.65 6.59 -4.61
CA LYS A 207 21.45 5.40 -4.90
C LYS A 207 20.56 4.17 -4.93
N VAL A 208 20.98 3.15 -5.68
CA VAL A 208 20.28 1.86 -5.75
C VAL A 208 21.22 0.76 -5.29
N LYS A 209 20.69 -0.15 -4.47
CA LYS A 209 21.33 -1.39 -4.05
C LYS A 209 20.37 -2.53 -4.38
N GLY A 210 20.83 -3.54 -5.13
CA GLY A 210 20.05 -4.76 -5.32
C GLY A 210 20.06 -5.64 -4.07
N ILE A 211 18.91 -6.21 -3.73
CA ILE A 211 18.83 -7.35 -2.82
C ILE A 211 18.20 -8.52 -3.56
N SER A 212 18.86 -9.67 -3.48
CA SER A 212 18.31 -10.90 -4.03
C SER A 212 17.28 -11.46 -3.07
N THR A 213 16.04 -11.61 -3.54
CA THR A 213 14.95 -12.28 -2.83
C THR A 213 14.94 -13.76 -3.22
N PHE A 214 15.59 -14.61 -2.43
CA PHE A 214 15.53 -16.08 -2.52
C PHE A 214 15.30 -16.69 -1.14
#